data_AF-A0A176ZZZ6-F1
#
_entry.id   AF-A0A176ZZZ6-F1
#
_cell.length_a   1.000
_cell.length_b   1.000
_cell.length_c   1.000
_cell.angle_alpha   90.00
_cell.angle_beta   90.00
_cell.angle_gamma   90.00
#
_symmetry.space_group_name_H-M   'P 1'
#
loop_
_entity.id
_entity.type
_entity.pdbx_description
1 polymer ?
#
loop_
_entity_poly.entity_id
_entity_poly.type
_entity_poly.pdbx_seq_one_letter_code
_entity_poly.pdbx_strand_id
1 'polypeptide(L)'
;MPNAMSPRRGRRGLVEAYKGATGILSTSLMDPGSSSRWGTVVSPRVLAQNHQHMMCVRVDPAIDGHQNYMQVEEAVLLPLDDEVNTYGNAWAVRKRHVEKSGFEDADPLRNRTFKIVNEGKINGISGNPVGYKVVAPPPQLLLTHPSSVAAKRAKFAQHHLWVSKYRDGDLWAGGKWTTNSYEETDGVSSYVTRGEGVRE
;
A
#
# COMPACT_ATOMS: atom_id res chain seq x y z
N MET A 1 4.67 24.48 -0.16
CA MET A 1 5.72 23.90 -1.02
C MET A 1 5.15 22.64 -1.66
N PRO A 2 5.25 22.42 -2.99
CA PRO A 2 4.59 21.29 -3.62
C PRO A 2 5.38 20.02 -3.31
N ASN A 3 4.83 19.22 -2.41
CA ASN A 3 5.33 17.91 -2.03
C ASN A 3 4.91 16.86 -3.08
N ALA A 4 5.16 17.12 -4.37
CA ALA A 4 4.77 16.19 -5.43
C ALA A 4 5.61 14.90 -5.41
N MET A 5 4.95 13.77 -5.62
CA MET A 5 5.61 12.49 -5.88
C MET A 5 6.01 12.46 -7.36
N SER A 6 7.26 12.10 -7.65
CA SER A 6 7.77 12.08 -9.03
C SER A 6 8.02 10.64 -9.48
N PRO A 7 7.46 10.20 -10.62
CA PRO A 7 7.82 8.92 -11.20
C PRO A 7 9.25 8.99 -11.78
N ARG A 8 10.06 7.98 -11.50
CA ARG A 8 11.39 7.79 -12.11
C ARG A 8 11.41 6.47 -12.87
N ARG A 9 12.01 6.49 -14.06
CA ARG A 9 12.28 5.28 -14.84
C ARG A 9 13.72 4.86 -14.62
N GLY A 10 13.91 3.72 -13.96
CA GLY A 10 15.21 3.10 -13.79
C GLY A 10 15.66 2.35 -15.04
N ARG A 11 16.96 2.04 -15.11
CA ARG A 11 17.46 1.05 -16.09
C ARG A 11 16.83 -0.32 -15.76
N ARG A 12 16.55 -1.14 -16.78
CA ARG A 12 15.92 -2.48 -16.67
C ARG A 12 14.41 -2.48 -16.30
N GLY A 13 13.68 -1.43 -16.67
CA GLY A 13 12.21 -1.43 -16.59
C GLY A 13 11.61 -1.08 -15.24
N LEU A 14 12.41 -0.77 -14.21
CA LEU A 14 11.90 -0.30 -12.91
C LEU A 14 11.16 1.03 -13.07
N VAL A 15 9.95 1.11 -12.51
CA VAL A 15 9.23 2.37 -12.29
C VAL A 15 9.19 2.62 -10.79
N GLU A 16 9.72 3.76 -10.36
CA GLU A 16 9.79 4.15 -8.95
C GLU A 16 8.95 5.39 -8.70
N ALA A 17 8.10 5.33 -7.68
CA ALA A 17 7.40 6.49 -7.15
C ALA A 17 8.20 7.05 -5.98
N TYR A 18 8.94 8.14 -6.22
CA TYR A 18 9.82 8.72 -5.21
C TYR A 18 9.16 9.89 -4.48
N LYS A 19 9.33 9.93 -3.15
CA LYS A 19 8.87 11.03 -2.30
C LYS A 19 9.96 11.48 -1.32
N GLY A 20 10.39 12.73 -1.46
CA GLY A 20 11.17 13.44 -0.43
C GLY A 20 10.24 14.28 0.45
N ALA A 21 10.43 14.20 1.78
CA ALA A 21 9.80 15.09 2.75
C ALA A 21 10.86 16.06 3.30
N THR A 22 10.66 17.35 3.06
CA THR A 22 11.55 18.45 3.49
C THR A 22 10.69 19.68 3.85
N GLY A 23 11.33 20.81 4.13
CA GLY A 23 10.69 22.04 4.57
C GLY A 23 10.86 22.27 6.07
N ILE A 24 9.87 22.90 6.69
CA ILE A 24 9.87 23.24 8.12
C ILE A 24 8.77 22.44 8.81
N LEU A 25 9.07 21.91 10.01
CA LEU A 25 8.10 21.20 10.83
C LEU A 25 6.92 22.11 11.20
N SER A 26 5.71 21.55 11.26
CA SER A 26 4.60 22.21 11.95
C SER A 26 4.89 22.23 13.44
N THR A 27 4.74 23.39 14.07
CA THR A 27 5.12 23.60 15.48
C THR A 27 3.97 24.13 16.32
N SER A 28 4.07 23.89 17.63
CA SER A 28 3.18 24.45 18.64
C SER A 28 4.00 25.11 19.75
N LEU A 29 3.41 26.10 20.41
CA LEU A 29 3.99 26.74 21.59
C LEU A 29 4.03 25.74 22.76
N MET A 30 5.08 25.82 23.56
CA MET A 30 5.26 25.02 24.77
C MET A 30 5.82 25.86 25.91
N ASP A 31 5.44 25.53 27.14
CA ASP A 31 5.96 26.21 28.33
C ASP A 31 7.46 25.92 28.56
N PRO A 32 8.21 26.86 29.15
CA PRO A 32 9.61 26.66 29.52
C PRO A 32 9.83 25.41 30.38
N GLY A 33 10.90 24.67 30.11
CA GLY A 33 11.32 23.51 30.91
C GLY A 33 10.41 22.28 30.81
N SER A 34 9.34 22.34 30.03
CA SER A 34 8.41 21.23 29.85
C SER A 34 8.93 20.18 28.85
N SER A 35 8.47 18.94 29.01
CA SER A 35 8.69 17.83 28.06
C SER A 35 7.35 17.30 27.54
N SER A 36 7.37 16.53 26.44
CA SER A 36 6.16 15.95 25.85
C SER A 36 6.40 14.51 25.42
N ARG A 37 5.40 13.65 25.66
CA ARG A 37 5.34 12.28 25.09
C ARG A 37 4.76 12.26 23.68
N TRP A 38 4.25 13.39 23.19
CA TRP A 38 3.50 13.52 21.93
C TRP A 38 4.26 14.27 20.84
N GLY A 39 5.56 14.52 21.04
CA GLY A 39 6.38 15.26 20.11
C GLY A 39 7.80 15.46 20.63
N THR A 40 8.60 16.20 19.87
CA THR A 40 9.98 16.53 20.20
C THR A 40 10.12 18.03 20.41
N VAL A 41 10.78 18.44 21.50
CA VAL A 41 11.17 19.83 21.71
C VAL A 41 12.36 20.14 20.81
N VAL A 42 12.15 21.00 19.81
CA VAL A 42 13.15 21.29 18.77
C VAL A 42 13.86 22.62 18.97
N SER A 43 13.37 23.45 19.89
CA SER A 43 13.93 24.74 20.31
C SER A 43 13.27 25.16 21.65
N PRO A 44 13.85 26.06 22.47
CA PRO A 44 13.17 26.56 23.66
C PRO A 44 11.74 27.02 23.34
N ARG A 45 10.75 26.47 24.06
CA ARG A 45 9.31 26.75 23.89
C ARG A 45 8.68 26.28 22.56
N VAL A 46 9.35 25.44 21.77
CA VAL A 46 8.85 24.96 20.47
C VAL A 46 8.76 23.44 20.43
N LEU A 47 7.53 22.94 20.31
CA LEU A 47 7.22 21.51 20.18
C LEU A 47 6.88 21.18 18.72
N ALA A 48 7.55 20.18 18.14
CA ALA A 48 7.13 19.51 16.92
C ALA A 48 6.33 18.26 17.29
N GLN A 49 5.03 18.25 17.00
CA GLN A 49 4.15 17.14 17.36
C GLN A 49 4.40 15.90 16.46
N ASN A 50 4.28 14.71 17.05
CA ASN A 50 4.30 13.45 16.30
C ASN A 50 3.17 13.46 15.26
N HIS A 51 3.48 13.12 14.01
CA HIS A 51 2.52 13.06 12.92
C HIS A 51 2.92 12.00 11.89
N GLN A 52 1.94 11.51 11.13
CA GLN A 52 2.17 10.58 10.01
C GLN A 52 1.94 11.30 8.68
N HIS A 53 2.74 10.94 7.67
CA HIS A 53 2.48 11.30 6.29
C HIS A 53 1.97 10.05 5.57
N MET A 54 0.69 10.03 5.21
CA MET A 54 0.06 8.89 4.52
C MET A 54 -0.18 9.26 3.06
N MET A 55 0.28 8.41 2.14
CA MET A 55 0.12 8.62 0.70
C MET A 55 -0.57 7.40 0.08
N CYS A 56 -1.32 7.65 -0.99
CA CYS A 56 -1.88 6.60 -1.83
C CYS A 56 -1.36 6.79 -3.27
N VAL A 57 -0.83 5.72 -3.85
CA VAL A 57 -0.45 5.67 -5.26
C VAL A 57 -1.48 4.83 -5.99
N ARG A 58 -2.29 5.47 -6.84
CA ARG A 58 -3.22 4.77 -7.73
C ARG A 58 -2.45 4.27 -8.94
N VAL A 59 -2.49 2.96 -9.17
CA VAL A 59 -1.93 2.31 -10.36
C VAL A 59 -3.07 1.70 -11.15
N ASP A 60 -3.16 2.09 -12.42
CA ASP A 60 -4.09 1.55 -13.41
C ASP A 60 -3.27 0.78 -14.45
N PRO A 61 -3.08 -0.53 -14.26
CA PRO A 61 -2.08 -1.27 -15.00
C PRO A 61 -2.55 -1.67 -16.41
N ALA A 62 -1.60 -1.69 -17.34
CA ALA A 62 -1.76 -2.23 -18.69
C ALA A 62 -0.51 -3.02 -19.11
N ILE A 63 -0.19 -4.07 -18.36
CA ILE A 63 0.97 -4.94 -18.55
C ILE A 63 0.68 -5.91 -19.69
N ASP A 64 1.35 -5.73 -20.82
CA ASP A 64 1.17 -6.51 -22.07
C ASP A 64 -0.31 -6.67 -22.51
N GLY A 65 -1.13 -5.67 -22.20
CA GLY A 65 -2.58 -5.66 -22.43
C GLY A 65 -3.35 -5.17 -21.21
N HIS A 66 -4.69 -5.18 -21.31
CA HIS A 66 -5.59 -4.65 -20.27
C HIS A 66 -6.17 -5.72 -19.33
N GLN A 67 -5.96 -7.01 -19.62
CA GLN A 67 -6.36 -8.10 -18.74
C GLN A 67 -5.27 -8.35 -17.70
N ASN A 68 -5.33 -7.61 -16.61
CA ASN A 68 -4.34 -7.66 -15.54
C ASN A 68 -4.99 -7.99 -14.20
N TYR A 69 -4.33 -8.83 -13.43
CA TYR A 69 -4.87 -9.37 -12.17
C TYR A 69 -3.86 -9.20 -11.05
N MET A 70 -4.38 -8.98 -9.83
CA MET A 70 -3.55 -8.91 -8.62
C MET A 70 -3.27 -10.33 -8.12
N GLN A 71 -1.99 -10.70 -8.08
CA GLN A 71 -1.48 -11.93 -7.51
C GLN A 71 -0.73 -11.63 -6.20
N VAL A 72 -1.09 -12.34 -5.14
CA VAL A 72 -0.39 -12.34 -3.86
C VAL A 72 0.52 -13.56 -3.82
N GLU A 73 1.79 -13.34 -3.47
CA GLU A 73 2.77 -14.40 -3.28
C GLU A 73 3.31 -14.37 -1.84
N GLU A 74 3.39 -15.54 -1.21
CA GLU A 74 3.91 -15.70 0.15
C GLU A 74 4.91 -16.84 0.21
N ALA A 75 5.99 -16.66 0.98
CA ALA A 75 6.89 -17.73 1.34
C ALA A 75 6.22 -18.63 2.39
N VAL A 76 6.23 -19.93 2.15
CA VAL A 76 5.66 -20.96 3.03
C VAL A 76 6.71 -22.03 3.32
N LEU A 77 6.91 -22.30 4.61
CA LEU A 77 7.70 -23.43 5.06
C LEU A 77 6.98 -24.73 4.69
N LEU A 78 7.74 -25.69 4.17
CA LEU A 78 7.24 -27.04 3.94
C LEU A 78 7.49 -27.90 5.19
N PRO A 79 6.54 -28.78 5.57
CA PRO A 79 6.79 -29.73 6.66
C PRO A 79 7.99 -30.63 6.34
N LEU A 80 8.60 -31.21 7.37
CA LEU A 80 9.54 -32.32 7.17
C LEU A 80 8.80 -33.47 6.50
N ASP A 81 9.45 -34.07 5.52
CA ASP A 81 8.91 -35.18 4.73
C ASP A 81 10.08 -36.04 4.24
N ASP A 82 9.99 -37.35 4.40
CA ASP A 82 11.11 -38.25 4.14
C ASP A 82 11.51 -38.29 2.65
N GLU A 83 10.61 -37.94 1.74
CA GLU A 83 10.84 -37.94 0.29
C GLU A 83 11.05 -36.52 -0.28
N VAL A 84 10.25 -35.55 0.16
CA VAL A 84 10.13 -34.22 -0.45
C VAL A 84 10.95 -33.16 0.31
N ASN A 85 11.15 -33.32 1.62
CA ASN A 85 11.85 -32.34 2.45
C ASN A 85 12.63 -32.99 3.61
N THR A 86 13.46 -33.99 3.28
CA THR A 86 14.14 -34.87 4.25
C THR A 86 15.03 -34.09 5.22
N TYR A 87 15.60 -32.97 4.76
CA TYR A 87 16.53 -32.15 5.54
C TYR A 87 15.91 -30.84 6.04
N GLY A 88 14.61 -30.62 5.84
CA GLY A 88 13.90 -29.45 6.37
C GLY A 88 14.31 -28.10 5.78
N ASN A 89 15.06 -28.08 4.68
CA ASN A 89 15.56 -26.84 4.06
C ASN A 89 14.68 -26.35 2.90
N ALA A 90 13.61 -27.07 2.56
CA ALA A 90 12.69 -26.69 1.50
C ALA A 90 11.63 -25.67 1.98
N TRP A 91 11.32 -24.73 1.10
CA TRP A 91 10.22 -23.79 1.23
C TRP A 91 9.66 -23.52 -0.17
N ALA A 92 8.41 -23.06 -0.23
CA ALA A 92 7.74 -22.77 -1.48
C ALA A 92 7.18 -21.35 -1.52
N VAL A 93 6.85 -20.88 -2.72
CA VAL A 93 6.07 -19.66 -2.91
C VAL A 93 4.63 -20.06 -3.21
N ARG A 94 3.72 -19.80 -2.27
CA ARG A 94 2.29 -19.95 -2.50
C ARG A 94 1.77 -18.72 -3.23
N LYS A 95 1.11 -18.93 -4.36
CA LYS A 95 0.50 -17.88 -5.18
C LYS A 95 -1.01 -17.99 -5.07
N ARG A 96 -1.69 -16.86 -4.91
CA ARG A 96 -3.15 -16.74 -5.03
C ARG A 96 -3.51 -15.46 -5.73
N HIS A 97 -4.66 -15.42 -6.37
CA HIS A 97 -5.21 -14.18 -6.92
C HIS A 97 -6.15 -13.51 -5.93
N VAL A 98 -6.27 -12.19 -6.05
CA VAL A 98 -7.39 -11.45 -5.46
C VAL A 98 -8.56 -11.59 -6.42
N GLU A 99 -9.63 -12.26 -5.98
CA GLU A 99 -10.78 -12.57 -6.85
C GLU A 99 -11.86 -11.46 -6.81
N LYS A 100 -11.99 -10.77 -5.67
CA LYS A 100 -12.96 -9.69 -5.46
C LYS A 100 -12.31 -8.41 -4.99
N SER A 101 -12.93 -7.28 -5.27
CA SER A 101 -12.47 -5.98 -4.80
C SER A 101 -12.36 -5.96 -3.27
N GLY A 102 -11.27 -5.40 -2.75
CA GLY A 102 -10.95 -5.44 -1.34
C GLY A 102 -9.59 -4.83 -1.03
N PHE A 103 -8.99 -5.28 0.07
CA PHE A 103 -7.67 -4.85 0.51
C PHE A 103 -6.79 -6.05 0.84
N GLU A 104 -5.49 -5.80 0.85
CA GLU A 104 -4.48 -6.73 1.32
C GLU A 104 -3.45 -5.97 2.16
N ASP A 105 -3.10 -6.55 3.31
CA ASP A 105 -2.04 -6.01 4.16
C ASP A 105 -0.73 -6.75 3.91
N ALA A 106 0.38 -6.03 4.03
CA ALA A 106 1.70 -6.60 3.95
C ALA A 106 1.97 -7.50 5.16
N ASP A 107 2.63 -8.62 4.93
CA ASP A 107 3.06 -9.56 5.96
C ASP A 107 4.57 -9.81 5.80
N PRO A 108 5.42 -9.08 6.54
CA PRO A 108 6.86 -9.24 6.43
C PRO A 108 7.36 -10.60 6.92
N LEU A 109 6.62 -11.29 7.81
CA LEU A 109 7.00 -12.60 8.32
C LEU A 109 6.79 -13.71 7.27
N ARG A 110 5.85 -13.51 6.35
CA ARG A 110 5.62 -14.40 5.19
C ARG A 110 6.26 -13.91 3.91
N ASN A 111 7.03 -12.82 3.95
CA ASN A 111 7.53 -12.12 2.77
C ASN A 111 6.42 -11.91 1.72
N ARG A 112 5.23 -11.49 2.18
CA ARG A 112 4.08 -11.30 1.30
C ARG A 112 4.40 -10.22 0.28
N THR A 113 4.22 -10.56 -0.99
CA THR A 113 4.47 -9.66 -2.10
C THR A 113 3.28 -9.61 -3.04
N PHE A 114 3.14 -8.46 -3.68
CA PHE A 114 2.04 -8.18 -4.59
C PHE A 114 2.59 -8.06 -6.01
N LYS A 115 1.95 -8.75 -6.95
CA LYS A 115 2.28 -8.69 -8.38
C LYS A 115 1.03 -8.37 -9.16
N ILE A 116 1.18 -7.52 -10.17
CA ILE A 116 0.17 -7.32 -11.18
C ILE A 116 0.63 -8.14 -12.39
N VAL A 117 -0.18 -9.10 -12.81
CA VAL A 117 0.19 -10.10 -13.83
C VAL A 117 -0.81 -10.12 -14.98
N ASN A 118 -0.36 -10.54 -16.17
CA ASN A 118 -1.19 -10.82 -17.32
C ASN A 118 -1.17 -12.33 -17.60
N GLU A 119 -2.24 -13.03 -17.22
CA GLU A 119 -2.34 -14.49 -17.37
C GLU A 119 -2.41 -14.95 -18.84
N GLY A 120 -2.85 -14.08 -19.76
CA GLY A 120 -2.87 -14.35 -21.19
C GLY A 120 -1.50 -14.28 -21.88
N LYS A 121 -0.45 -13.91 -21.14
CA LYS A 121 0.92 -13.73 -21.66
C LYS A 121 1.92 -14.47 -20.77
N ILE A 122 2.36 -15.63 -21.24
CA ILE A 122 3.30 -16.48 -20.51
C ILE A 122 4.74 -16.17 -20.95
N ASN A 123 5.62 -15.97 -19.96
CA ASN A 123 7.05 -15.87 -20.22
C ASN A 123 7.62 -17.24 -20.61
N GLY A 124 8.18 -17.35 -21.81
CA GLY A 124 8.63 -18.63 -22.38
C GLY A 124 9.81 -19.30 -21.66
N ILE A 125 10.48 -18.63 -20.72
CA ILE A 125 11.58 -19.20 -19.94
C ILE A 125 11.10 -19.69 -18.59
N SER A 126 10.39 -18.84 -17.84
CA SER A 126 9.97 -19.17 -16.48
C SER A 126 8.65 -19.94 -16.39
N GLY A 127 7.86 -19.97 -17.48
CA GLY A 127 6.52 -20.53 -17.50
C GLY A 127 5.49 -19.75 -16.68
N ASN A 128 5.85 -18.60 -16.10
CA ASN A 128 4.94 -17.75 -15.34
C ASN A 128 4.30 -16.68 -16.22
N PRO A 129 3.10 -16.18 -15.86
CA PRO A 129 2.56 -14.94 -16.40
C PRO A 129 3.57 -13.79 -16.32
N VAL A 130 3.64 -12.97 -17.37
CA VAL A 130 4.39 -11.70 -17.33
C VAL A 130 3.74 -10.75 -16.32
N GLY A 131 4.53 -9.90 -15.68
CA GLY A 131 4.01 -9.05 -14.61
C GLY A 131 5.03 -8.08 -14.02
N TYR A 132 4.52 -7.16 -13.22
CA TYR A 132 5.29 -6.26 -12.37
C TYR A 132 5.06 -6.59 -10.91
N LYS A 133 6.14 -6.61 -10.12
CA LYS A 133 6.08 -6.74 -8.66
C LYS A 133 6.02 -5.34 -8.03
N VAL A 134 5.07 -5.13 -7.13
CA VAL A 134 5.02 -3.95 -6.28
C VAL A 134 6.02 -4.16 -5.14
N VAL A 135 6.98 -3.24 -5.03
CA VAL A 135 8.02 -3.28 -4.00
C VAL A 135 7.88 -2.05 -3.12
N ALA A 136 7.30 -2.23 -1.93
CA ALA A 136 7.23 -1.22 -0.89
C ALA A 136 7.49 -1.91 0.46
N PRO A 137 8.48 -1.45 1.25
CA PRO A 137 8.60 -1.88 2.64
C PRO A 137 7.30 -1.56 3.39
N PRO A 138 6.79 -2.44 4.25
CA PRO A 138 5.51 -2.22 4.92
C PRO A 138 5.60 -1.02 5.88
N PRO A 139 4.91 0.10 5.62
CA PRO A 139 4.86 1.20 6.57
C PRO A 139 3.91 0.89 7.73
N GLN A 140 4.10 1.59 8.85
CA GLN A 140 3.10 1.65 9.91
C GLN A 140 1.80 2.27 9.34
N LEU A 141 0.69 1.54 9.47
CA LEU A 141 -0.65 2.04 9.11
C LEU A 141 -1.09 3.18 10.03
N LEU A 142 -2.19 3.83 9.68
CA LEU A 142 -2.75 4.95 10.43
C LEU A 142 -2.92 4.60 11.93
N LEU A 143 -2.32 5.41 12.82
CA LEU A 143 -2.30 5.15 14.27
C LEU A 143 -3.48 5.77 15.02
N THR A 144 -4.29 6.60 14.36
CA THR A 144 -5.43 7.26 15.01
C THR A 144 -6.49 6.24 15.39
N HIS A 145 -7.14 6.44 16.55
CA HIS A 145 -8.20 5.54 17.01
C HIS A 145 -9.30 5.35 15.94
N PRO A 146 -9.84 4.13 15.72
CA PRO A 146 -10.81 3.87 14.65
C PRO A 146 -12.08 4.73 14.71
N SER A 147 -12.51 5.15 15.91
CA SER A 147 -13.68 6.04 16.07
C SER A 147 -13.41 7.51 15.72
N SER A 148 -12.14 7.90 15.55
CA SER A 148 -11.75 9.28 15.28
C SER A 148 -12.16 9.75 13.89
N VAL A 149 -12.39 11.06 13.74
CA VAL A 149 -12.68 11.68 12.45
C VAL A 149 -11.53 11.46 11.46
N ALA A 150 -10.28 11.46 11.92
CA ALA A 150 -9.12 11.18 11.09
C ALA A 150 -9.18 9.77 10.47
N ALA A 151 -9.45 8.75 11.28
CA ALA A 151 -9.61 7.38 10.80
C ALA A 151 -10.78 7.25 9.82
N LYS A 152 -11.94 7.84 10.15
CA LYS A 152 -13.13 7.78 9.30
C LYS A 152 -12.94 8.42 7.92
N ARG A 153 -12.12 9.46 7.81
CA ARG A 153 -11.88 10.23 6.58
C ARG A 153 -10.73 9.72 5.72
N ALA A 154 -9.82 8.93 6.30
CA ALA A 154 -8.64 8.43 5.62
C ALA A 154 -8.63 6.89 5.64
N LYS A 155 -9.71 6.26 5.17
CA LYS A 155 -9.82 4.79 5.19
C LYS A 155 -8.74 4.17 4.31
N PHE A 156 -8.35 4.82 3.22
CA PHE A 156 -7.21 4.39 2.39
C PHE A 156 -5.91 4.12 3.16
N ALA A 157 -5.69 4.78 4.30
CA ALA A 157 -4.49 4.65 5.13
C ALA A 157 -4.56 3.51 6.17
N GLN A 158 -5.67 2.77 6.18
CA GLN A 158 -5.91 1.66 7.11
C GLN A 158 -5.48 0.29 6.57
N HIS A 159 -5.12 0.21 5.28
CA HIS A 159 -4.57 -0.99 4.66
C HIS A 159 -3.41 -0.67 3.71
N HIS A 160 -2.52 -1.63 3.48
CA HIS A 160 -1.32 -1.40 2.64
C HIS A 160 -1.61 -1.39 1.14
N LEU A 161 -2.55 -2.23 0.68
CA LEU A 161 -2.94 -2.35 -0.71
C LEU A 161 -4.47 -2.40 -0.83
N TRP A 162 -5.00 -1.73 -1.84
CA TRP A 162 -6.41 -1.78 -2.22
C TRP A 162 -6.51 -2.24 -3.67
N VAL A 163 -7.50 -3.09 -3.95
CA VAL A 163 -7.78 -3.62 -5.29
C VAL A 163 -9.25 -3.37 -5.60
N SER A 164 -9.52 -2.64 -6.68
CA SER A 164 -10.86 -2.32 -7.15
C SER A 164 -11.00 -2.63 -8.64
N LYS A 165 -12.22 -2.95 -9.08
CA LYS A 165 -12.53 -2.98 -10.51
C LYS A 165 -12.43 -1.56 -11.06
N TYR A 166 -11.84 -1.41 -12.24
CA TYR A 166 -11.75 -0.11 -12.90
C TYR A 166 -13.14 0.44 -13.21
N ARG A 167 -13.35 1.72 -12.93
CA ARG A 167 -14.47 2.53 -13.40
C ARG A 167 -14.01 3.94 -13.66
N ASP A 168 -14.56 4.58 -14.67
CA ASP A 168 -14.37 6.01 -14.90
C ASP A 168 -14.85 6.80 -13.68
N GLY A 169 -14.03 7.76 -13.25
CA GLY A 169 -14.31 8.60 -12.07
C GLY A 169 -13.76 8.06 -10.75
N ASP A 170 -13.37 6.80 -10.64
CA ASP A 170 -12.80 6.24 -9.40
C ASP A 170 -11.31 6.63 -9.25
N LEU A 171 -11.07 7.89 -8.87
CA LEU A 171 -9.74 8.51 -8.90
C LEU A 171 -9.17 8.86 -7.51
N TRP A 172 -10.02 9.05 -6.49
CA TRP A 172 -9.60 9.71 -5.25
C TRP A 172 -9.69 8.75 -4.06
N ALA A 173 -8.54 8.35 -3.52
CA ALA A 173 -8.51 7.37 -2.44
C ALA A 173 -9.28 7.80 -1.18
N GLY A 174 -9.21 9.09 -0.79
CA GLY A 174 -9.97 9.65 0.33
C GLY A 174 -11.30 10.29 -0.05
N GLY A 175 -11.77 10.09 -1.29
CA GLY A 175 -12.96 10.74 -1.84
C GLY A 175 -12.69 12.03 -2.60
N LYS A 176 -13.62 12.41 -3.49
CA LYS A 176 -13.53 13.62 -4.31
C LYS A 176 -13.56 14.92 -3.48
N TRP A 177 -14.37 14.94 -2.42
CA TRP A 177 -14.65 16.13 -1.60
C TRP A 177 -14.15 15.93 -0.17
N THR A 178 -12.89 16.26 0.07
CA THR A 178 -12.22 15.96 1.34
C THR A 178 -12.24 17.09 2.36
N THR A 179 -12.29 18.35 1.93
CA THR A 179 -12.28 19.52 2.82
C THR A 179 -13.48 19.48 3.77
N ASN A 180 -13.24 19.56 5.08
CA ASN A 180 -14.27 19.52 6.13
C ASN A 180 -15.18 18.27 6.13
N SER A 181 -14.80 17.17 5.47
CA SER A 181 -15.54 15.92 5.59
C SER A 181 -15.47 15.38 7.03
N TYR A 182 -16.43 14.55 7.44
CA TYR A 182 -16.40 13.80 8.71
C TYR A 182 -16.11 12.30 8.50
N GLU A 183 -16.24 11.86 7.25
CA GLU A 183 -16.04 10.48 6.80
C GLU A 183 -15.57 10.50 5.33
N GLU A 184 -14.87 9.44 4.93
CA GLU A 184 -14.57 9.14 3.52
C GLU A 184 -15.85 8.76 2.79
N THR A 185 -16.19 9.53 1.76
CA THR A 185 -17.31 9.26 0.86
C THR A 185 -16.78 9.26 -0.57
N ASP A 186 -17.26 8.34 -1.39
CA ASP A 186 -16.84 8.21 -2.79
C ASP A 186 -15.32 8.04 -2.94
N GLY A 187 -14.71 7.30 -1.99
CA GLY A 187 -13.29 6.98 -1.95
C GLY A 187 -13.01 5.49 -2.11
N VAL A 188 -11.77 5.06 -1.86
CA VAL A 188 -11.35 3.67 -2.09
C VAL A 188 -12.17 2.67 -1.28
N SER A 189 -12.59 3.03 -0.07
CA SER A 189 -13.48 2.18 0.73
C SER A 189 -14.85 2.01 0.06
N SER A 190 -15.40 3.06 -0.56
CA SER A 190 -16.63 2.98 -1.35
C SER A 190 -16.44 2.15 -2.62
N TYR A 191 -15.27 2.23 -3.25
CA TYR A 191 -14.99 1.49 -4.49
C TYR A 191 -14.93 -0.02 -4.24
N VAL A 192 -14.25 -0.45 -3.18
CA VAL A 192 -14.07 -1.89 -2.90
C VAL A 192 -15.28 -2.55 -2.26
N THR A 193 -16.12 -1.78 -1.54
CA THR A 193 -17.36 -2.30 -0.92
C THR A 193 -18.43 -2.71 -1.93
N ARG A 194 -18.25 -2.38 -3.22
CA ARG A 194 -19.09 -2.89 -4.31
C ARG A 194 -18.95 -4.40 -4.52
N GLY A 195 -17.89 -5.02 -4.00
CA GLY A 195 -17.71 -6.48 -4.00
C GLY A 195 -17.59 -7.09 -5.40
N GLU A 196 -17.08 -6.31 -6.36
CA GLU A 196 -16.99 -6.69 -7.77
C GLU A 196 -15.90 -7.73 -7.99
N GLY A 197 -16.07 -8.58 -9.01
CA GLY A 197 -14.99 -9.43 -9.50
C GLY A 197 -13.85 -8.60 -10.06
N VAL A 198 -12.63 -8.85 -9.60
CA VAL A 198 -11.40 -8.18 -10.10
C VAL A 198 -10.49 -9.15 -10.85
N ARG A 199 -10.95 -10.39 -11.03
CA ARG A 199 -10.39 -11.40 -11.92
C ARG A 199 -11.54 -12.07 -12.65
N GLU A 200 -11.80 -11.61 -13.87
CA GLU A 200 -12.85 -12.07 -14.78
C GLU A 200 -12.23 -12.37 -16.16
#